data_AF-A0A4Y2J4R2-F1
#
_entry.id   AF-A0A4Y2J4R2-F1
#
_cell.length_a   1.000
_cell.length_b   1.000
_cell.length_c   1.000
_cell.angle_alpha   90.00
_cell.angle_beta   90.00
_cell.angle_gamma   90.00
#
_symmetry.space_group_name_H-M   'P 1'
#
loop_
_entity.id
_entity.type
_entity.pdbx_description
1 polymer ?
#
loop_
_entity_poly.entity_id
_entity_poly.type
_entity_poly.pdbx_seq_one_letter_code
_entity_poly.pdbx_strand_id
1 'polypeptide(L)'
;MVLSAVQVQYNEISNYIDAWYDSAPKAIRRWLGSHMHDPSHAVMRLHVHLPNQKFVTFKDGHEEEALKAARSRQTMLESWFQLNQSDPDAQTLLDTDIPYNILS
;
A
#
# COMPACT_ATOMS: atom_id res chain seq x y z
N MET A 1 21.66 35.06 -22.84
CA MET A 1 20.33 34.44 -22.73
C MET A 1 20.35 33.53 -21.53
N VAL A 2 19.68 33.91 -20.44
CA VAL A 2 19.61 33.09 -19.22
C VAL A 2 18.48 32.09 -19.45
N LEU A 3 18.81 30.81 -19.54
CA LEU A 3 17.81 29.74 -19.51
C LEU A 3 17.20 29.76 -18.11
N SER A 4 16.03 30.37 -17.96
CA SER A 4 15.25 30.26 -16.73
C SER A 4 14.92 28.79 -16.55
N ALA A 5 15.48 28.17 -15.51
CA ALA A 5 15.12 26.82 -15.11
C ALA A 5 13.60 26.81 -14.90
N VAL A 6 12.88 26.12 -15.79
CA VAL A 6 11.47 25.82 -15.56
C VAL A 6 11.46 24.97 -14.30
N GLN A 7 11.07 25.56 -13.17
CA GLN A 7 10.74 24.79 -11.97
C GLN A 7 9.55 23.92 -12.33
N VAL A 8 9.82 22.68 -12.74
CA VAL A 8 8.79 21.66 -12.85
C VAL A 8 8.36 21.37 -11.41
N GLN A 9 7.23 21.95 -11.00
CA GLN A 9 6.60 21.57 -9.74
C GLN A 9 6.19 20.11 -9.84
N TYR A 10 6.95 19.24 -9.20
CA TYR A 10 6.66 17.82 -9.11
C TYR A 10 5.63 17.58 -8.02
N ASN A 11 4.38 17.37 -8.41
CA ASN A 11 3.28 17.09 -7.50
C ASN A 11 2.95 15.59 -7.49
N GLU A 12 3.50 14.87 -6.52
CA GLU A 12 3.33 13.42 -6.37
C GLU A 12 1.87 13.00 -6.21
N ILE A 13 1.06 13.77 -5.47
CA ILE A 13 -0.35 13.47 -5.21
C ILE A 13 -1.15 13.57 -6.51
N SER A 14 -0.94 14.62 -7.30
CA SER A 14 -1.62 14.80 -8.59
C SER A 14 -1.20 13.71 -9.58
N ASN A 15 0.09 13.37 -9.63
CA ASN A 15 0.60 12.30 -10.47
C ASN A 15 0.00 10.93 -10.11
N TYR A 16 -0.16 10.65 -8.82
CA TYR A 16 -0.77 9.41 -8.33
C TYR A 16 -2.25 9.32 -8.70
N ILE A 17 -3.01 10.40 -8.51
CA ILE A 17 -4.44 10.47 -8.87
C ILE A 17 -4.63 10.31 -10.38
N ASP A 18 -3.80 10.97 -11.18
CA ASP A 18 -3.81 10.87 -12.65
C ASP A 18 -3.48 9.45 -13.13
N ALA A 19 -2.58 8.74 -12.45
CA ALA A 19 -2.23 7.36 -12.77
C ALA A 19 -3.34 6.36 -12.39
N TRP A 20 -4.09 6.63 -11.31
CA TRP A 20 -5.16 5.75 -10.80
C TRP A 20 -6.45 5.84 -11.63
N TYR A 21 -6.72 6.93 -12.36
CA TYR A 21 -7.98 7.10 -13.13
C TYR A 21 -8.05 6.15 -14.36
N ASP A 22 -8.27 4.86 -14.11
CA ASP A 22 -7.81 3.76 -14.96
C ASP A 22 -8.78 3.32 -16.08
N SER A 23 -9.94 3.96 -16.23
CA SER A 23 -10.97 3.48 -17.17
C SER A 23 -11.11 4.37 -18.41
N ALA A 24 -12.09 5.28 -18.44
CA ALA A 24 -12.43 6.04 -19.64
C ALA A 24 -11.41 7.15 -20.00
N PRO A 25 -10.93 7.97 -19.05
CA PRO A 25 -9.98 9.05 -19.38
C PRO A 25 -8.61 8.53 -19.81
N LYS A 26 -8.14 7.40 -19.23
CA LYS A 26 -6.88 6.76 -19.59
C LYS A 26 -6.90 6.19 -21.01
N ALA A 27 -8.01 5.58 -21.42
CA ALA A 27 -8.19 5.11 -22.79
C ALA A 27 -8.15 6.27 -23.81
N ILE A 28 -8.84 7.38 -23.50
CA ILE A 28 -8.85 8.59 -24.34
C ILE A 28 -7.45 9.23 -24.41
N ARG A 29 -6.72 9.33 -23.29
CA ARG A 29 -5.33 9.83 -23.27
C ARG A 29 -4.37 8.94 -24.07
N ARG A 30 -4.54 7.62 -23.99
CA ARG A 30 -3.75 6.65 -24.77
C ARG A 30 -4.04 6.78 -26.26
N TRP A 31 -5.29 7.02 -26.64
CA TRP A 31 -5.69 7.30 -28.02
C TRP A 31 -5.17 8.66 -28.53
N LEU A 32 -5.17 9.69 -27.67
CA LEU A 32 -4.64 11.03 -27.97
C LEU A 32 -3.11 11.12 -27.93
N GLY A 33 -2.40 10.03 -27.59
CA GLY A 33 -0.93 9.99 -27.57
C GLY A 33 -0.27 10.80 -26.45
N SER A 34 -1.01 11.21 -25.42
CA SER A 34 -0.42 11.89 -24.27
C SER A 34 0.35 10.88 -23.42
N HIS A 35 1.64 11.11 -23.23
CA HIS A 35 2.50 10.25 -22.42
C HIS A 35 2.05 10.32 -20.94
N MET A 36 1.73 9.18 -20.34
CA MET A 36 1.60 9.08 -18.89
C MET A 36 2.99 8.87 -18.30
N HIS A 37 3.24 9.42 -17.12
CA HIS A 37 4.39 9.01 -16.34
C HIS A 37 4.22 7.52 -16.03
N ASP A 38 5.14 6.70 -16.52
CA ASP A 38 5.23 5.32 -16.06
C ASP A 38 5.53 5.34 -14.56
N PRO A 39 4.87 4.48 -13.75
CA PRO A 39 5.18 4.39 -12.34
C PRO A 39 6.66 4.03 -12.21
N SER A 40 7.46 4.98 -11.72
CA SER A 40 8.91 4.83 -11.59
C SER A 40 9.30 3.77 -10.57
N HIS A 41 8.40 3.48 -9.62
CA HIS A 41 8.62 2.55 -8.52
C HIS A 41 7.33 1.76 -8.25
N ALA A 42 7.49 0.53 -7.74
CA ALA A 42 6.36 -0.28 -7.30
C ALA A 42 5.72 0.35 -6.05
N VAL A 43 4.43 0.66 -6.14
CA VAL A 43 3.66 1.14 -4.98
C VAL A 43 3.11 -0.05 -4.23
N MET A 44 3.60 -0.29 -3.01
CA MET A 44 3.05 -1.30 -2.11
C MET A 44 1.94 -0.68 -1.27
N ARG A 45 0.78 -1.35 -1.21
CA ARG A 45 -0.33 -0.93 -0.33
C ARG A 45 -0.08 -1.44 1.08
N LEU A 46 -0.06 -0.52 2.03
CA LEU A 46 -0.03 -0.85 3.44
C LEU A 46 -1.39 -1.43 3.88
N HIS A 47 -1.37 -2.58 4.56
CA HIS A 47 -2.58 -3.14 5.16
C HIS A 47 -2.89 -2.37 6.44
N VAL A 48 -3.85 -1.46 6.40
CA VAL A 48 -4.31 -0.73 7.59
C VAL A 48 -5.64 -1.33 8.06
N HIS A 49 -5.68 -1.83 9.30
CA HIS A 49 -6.89 -2.33 9.94
C HIS A 49 -6.87 -2.11 11.45
N LEU A 50 -8.05 -2.03 12.07
CA LEU A 50 -8.17 -2.03 13.53
C LEU A 50 -8.06 -3.45 14.09
N PRO A 51 -7.83 -3.59 15.42
CA PRO A 51 -7.90 -4.90 16.08
C PRO A 51 -9.24 -5.58 15.79
N ASN A 52 -9.19 -6.87 15.44
CA ASN A 52 -10.36 -7.68 15.04
C ASN A 52 -11.11 -7.19 13.78
N GLN A 53 -10.58 -6.23 13.03
CA GLN A 53 -11.14 -5.75 11.76
C GLN A 53 -10.27 -6.18 10.56
N LYS A 54 -9.64 -7.35 10.67
CA LYS A 54 -8.85 -7.93 9.59
C LYS A 54 -9.76 -8.39 8.45
N PHE A 55 -9.22 -8.37 7.24
CA PHE A 55 -9.91 -8.92 6.09
C PHE A 55 -10.05 -10.44 6.20
N VAL A 56 -11.27 -10.97 6.07
CA VAL A 56 -11.56 -12.40 6.12
C VAL A 56 -12.24 -12.80 4.81
N THR A 57 -11.74 -13.85 4.18
CA THR A 57 -12.38 -14.43 3.00
C THR A 57 -13.29 -15.57 3.43
N PHE A 58 -14.59 -15.41 3.20
CA PHE A 58 -15.57 -16.45 3.46
C PHE A 58 -15.68 -17.38 2.26
N LYS A 59 -15.75 -18.68 2.53
CA LYS A 59 -16.16 -19.71 1.56
C LYS A 59 -17.45 -20.32 2.07
N ASP A 60 -18.37 -20.60 1.13
CA ASP A 60 -19.67 -21.18 1.46
C ASP A 60 -19.48 -22.48 2.26
N GLY A 61 -20.20 -22.62 3.38
CA GLY A 61 -20.07 -23.73 4.32
C GLY A 61 -18.86 -23.71 5.29
N HIS A 62 -17.93 -22.76 5.18
CA HIS A 62 -16.72 -22.68 6.02
C HIS A 62 -16.59 -21.37 6.82
N GLU A 63 -17.71 -20.72 7.12
CA GLU A 63 -17.73 -19.38 7.72
C GLU A 63 -17.12 -19.36 9.14
N GLU A 64 -17.47 -20.33 9.98
CA GLU A 64 -16.92 -20.42 11.34
C GLU A 64 -15.41 -20.71 11.37
N GLU A 65 -14.95 -21.57 10.44
CA GLU A 65 -13.54 -21.92 10.32
C GLU A 65 -12.73 -20.71 9.84
N ALA A 66 -13.25 -19.95 8.86
CA ALA A 66 -12.64 -18.71 8.39
C ALA A 66 -12.52 -17.67 9.51
N LEU A 67 -13.53 -17.54 10.37
CA LEU A 67 -13.47 -16.65 11.53
C LEU A 67 -12.45 -17.10 12.58
N LYS A 68 -12.39 -18.40 12.89
CA LYS A 68 -11.39 -18.95 13.82
C LYS A 68 -9.97 -18.72 13.29
N ALA A 69 -9.74 -19.01 12.01
CA ALA A 69 -8.46 -18.79 11.34
C ALA A 69 -8.07 -17.31 11.31
N ALA A 70 -9.02 -16.40 11.05
CA ALA A 70 -8.77 -14.96 11.05
C ALA A 70 -8.40 -14.41 12.45
N ARG A 71 -8.99 -14.97 13.51
CA ARG A 71 -8.68 -14.59 14.90
C ARG A 71 -7.30 -15.09 15.31
N SER A 72 -6.90 -16.30 14.89
CA SER A 72 -5.57 -16.86 15.22
C SER A 72 -4.45 -16.30 14.34
N ARG A 73 -4.76 -15.82 13.13
CA ARG A 73 -3.77 -15.30 12.20
C ARG A 73 -3.26 -13.94 12.65
N GLN A 74 -1.98 -13.85 13.00
CA GLN A 74 -1.31 -12.55 13.15
C GLN A 74 -1.07 -11.91 11.78
N THR A 75 -1.26 -10.59 11.72
CA THR A 75 -0.94 -9.79 10.53
C THR A 75 0.38 -9.06 10.75
N MET A 76 1.03 -8.69 9.66
CA MET A 76 2.28 -7.92 9.68
C MET A 76 2.15 -6.65 10.53
N LEU A 77 1.05 -5.91 10.37
CA LEU A 77 0.74 -4.70 11.14
C LEU A 77 0.65 -4.97 12.65
N GLU A 78 0.08 -6.10 13.08
CA GLU A 78 0.01 -6.45 14.50
C GLU A 78 1.37 -6.84 15.07
N SER A 79 2.17 -7.58 14.31
CA SER A 79 3.54 -7.89 14.68
C SER A 79 4.39 -6.62 14.79
N TRP A 80 4.19 -5.64 13.91
CA TRP A 80 4.83 -4.34 14.01
C TRP A 80 4.42 -3.58 15.28
N PHE A 81 3.12 -3.51 15.59
CA PHE A 81 2.66 -2.89 16.83
C PHE A 81 3.23 -3.55 18.08
N GLN A 82 3.41 -4.88 18.06
CA GLN A 82 4.02 -5.60 19.17
C GLN A 82 5.53 -5.32 19.26
N LEU A 83 6.23 -5.29 18.12
CA LEU A 83 7.66 -4.99 18.06
C LEU A 83 7.98 -3.58 18.57
N ASN A 84 7.16 -2.60 18.17
CA ASN A 84 7.27 -1.21 18.64
C ASN A 84 7.06 -1.04 20.16
N GLN A 85 6.33 -1.96 20.79
CA GLN A 85 6.17 -1.96 22.24
C GLN A 85 7.38 -2.57 22.95
N SER A 86 8.03 -3.55 22.35
CA SER A 86 9.15 -4.28 22.96
C SER A 86 10.51 -3.62 22.74
N ASP A 87 10.71 -2.93 21.61
CA ASP A 87 12.01 -2.41 21.19
C ASP A 87 11.91 -0.92 20.79
N PRO A 88 12.60 -0.01 21.50
CA PRO A 88 12.70 1.40 21.14
C PRO A 88 13.33 1.62 19.76
N ASP A 89 14.26 0.77 19.34
CA ASP A 89 14.96 0.90 18.07
C ASP A 89 14.05 0.52 16.88
N ALA A 90 13.07 -0.36 17.12
CA ALA A 90 12.07 -0.75 16.13
C ALA A 90 11.11 0.40 15.74
N GLN A 91 11.01 1.45 16.55
CA GLN A 91 10.22 2.65 16.21
C GLN A 91 10.79 3.41 15.00
N THR A 92 12.05 3.15 14.64
CA THR A 92 12.70 3.74 13.46
C THR A 92 12.48 2.93 12.18
N LEU A 93 11.99 1.70 12.30
CA LEU A 93 11.74 0.81 11.17
C LEU A 93 10.39 1.11 10.53
N LEU A 94 10.36 1.10 9.20
CA LEU A 94 9.10 1.15 8.46
C LEU A 94 8.45 -0.25 8.49
N ASP A 95 7.12 -0.31 8.42
CA ASP A 95 6.39 -1.59 8.34
C ASP A 95 6.86 -2.43 7.14
N THR A 96 7.38 -1.80 6.08
CA THR A 96 7.96 -2.47 4.91
C THR A 96 9.29 -3.17 5.16
N ASP A 97 10.04 -2.74 6.18
CA ASP A 97 11.39 -3.22 6.48
C ASP A 97 11.36 -4.43 7.41
N ILE A 98 10.19 -4.76 7.94
CA ILE A 98 10.02 -5.83 8.90
C ILE A 98 9.93 -7.14 8.13
N PRO A 99 10.89 -8.07 8.33
CA PRO A 99 10.91 -9.30 7.57
C PRO A 99 9.63 -10.09 7.80
N TYR A 100 9.03 -10.63 6.72
CA TYR A 100 7.89 -11.54 6.80
C TYR A 100 8.11 -12.74 7.73
N ASN A 101 9.38 -13.03 8.08
CA ASN A 101 9.81 -14.17 8.88
C ASN A 101 9.59 -14.04 10.39
N ILE A 102 9.17 -12.88 10.92
CA ILE A 102 8.80 -12.77 12.34
C ILE A 102 7.38 -13.33 12.62
N LEU A 103 6.67 -13.78 11.58
CA LEU A 103 5.33 -14.36 11.66
C LEU A 103 5.33 -15.90 11.85
N SER A 104 6.42 -16.49 12.34
CA SER A 104 6.57 -17.93 12.60
C SER A 104 6.01 -18.37 13.95
#